data_AF-A0A1E5Q3B9-F1
#
_entry.id   AF-A0A1E5Q3B9-F1
#
_cell.length_a   1.000
_cell.length_b   1.000
_cell.length_c   1.000
_cell.angle_alpha   90.00
_cell.angle_beta   90.00
_cell.angle_gamma   90.00
#
_symmetry.space_group_name_H-M   'P 1'
#
loop_
_entity.id
_entity.type
_entity.pdbx_description
1 polymer ?
#
loop_
_entity_poly.entity_id
_entity_poly.type
_entity_poly.pdbx_seq_one_letter_code
_entity_poly.pdbx_strand_id
1 'polypeptide(L)'
;MSFEKPSNKHSYTVPCASRFRDEVFALAQAKHCNVADLARSVVLVVPLAVINAHKDPGEPARDDRETVILKSGRSVGKPWRRKPRLQVRMAPGFEIETIRKALALALAIERGHMNVDVESEAAISEAEMEQEAQHALLRDTHDEMARLQNVVKALYFEPISDGVQTREQALYVLGLPPGSQPDLNTVRLRFRRLATVFHPDGKDGCHQRMSQLNAAMELLRRGSH
;
A
#
# COMPACT_ATOMS: atom_id res chain seq x y z
N MET A 1 35.51 -37.21 15.36
CA MET A 1 34.31 -36.54 15.89
C MET A 1 34.74 -35.54 16.93
N SER A 2 34.98 -34.30 16.49
CA SER A 2 35.42 -33.21 17.36
C SER A 2 34.18 -32.54 17.92
N PHE A 3 33.98 -32.62 19.24
CA PHE A 3 32.94 -31.87 19.94
C PHE A 3 33.25 -30.37 19.81
N GLU A 4 32.44 -29.64 19.05
CA GLU A 4 32.50 -28.18 19.00
C GLU A 4 32.30 -27.63 20.42
N LYS A 5 33.26 -26.79 20.83
CA LYS A 5 33.22 -26.05 22.09
C LYS A 5 31.92 -25.25 22.16
N PRO A 6 31.14 -25.28 23.25
CA PRO A 6 29.94 -24.46 23.37
C PRO A 6 30.33 -22.99 23.19
N SER A 7 29.66 -22.29 22.26
CA SER A 7 29.94 -20.89 21.99
C SER A 7 29.81 -20.08 23.27
N ASN A 8 30.87 -19.34 23.60
CA ASN A 8 30.95 -18.65 24.89
C ASN A 8 29.87 -17.56 24.92
N LYS A 9 28.86 -17.71 25.79
CA LYS A 9 27.78 -16.73 25.94
C LYS A 9 28.35 -15.39 26.40
N HIS A 10 28.23 -14.34 25.58
CA HIS A 10 28.65 -12.98 25.89
C HIS A 10 27.52 -12.18 26.54
N SER A 11 27.85 -11.31 27.51
CA SER A 11 26.87 -10.48 28.21
C SER A 11 26.97 -9.05 27.73
N TYR A 12 25.99 -8.62 26.94
CA TYR A 12 25.87 -7.27 26.40
C TYR A 12 25.16 -6.36 27.41
N THR A 13 25.76 -5.18 27.64
CA THR A 13 25.05 -4.06 28.26
C THR A 13 24.58 -3.14 27.15
N VAL A 14 23.27 -3.04 26.96
CA VAL A 14 22.63 -2.28 25.88
C VAL A 14 22.01 -1.01 26.47
N PRO A 15 22.67 0.16 26.40
CA PRO A 15 22.05 1.42 26.80
C PRO A 15 20.88 1.73 25.87
N CYS A 16 19.74 2.09 26.44
CA CYS A 16 18.53 2.45 25.70
C CYS A 16 17.65 3.35 26.57
N ALA A 17 16.74 4.12 25.96
CA ALA A 17 15.80 4.96 26.71
C ALA A 17 14.96 4.15 27.72
N SER A 18 14.60 4.76 28.86
CA SER A 18 13.81 4.12 29.92
C SER A 18 12.49 3.57 29.39
N ARG A 19 11.77 4.36 28.58
CA ARG A 19 10.52 3.93 27.96
C ARG A 19 10.68 2.66 27.13
N PHE A 20 11.70 2.62 26.26
CA PHE A 20 11.98 1.45 25.43
C PHE A 20 12.33 0.22 26.29
N ARG A 21 13.18 0.41 27.29
CA ARG A 21 13.56 -0.65 28.24
C ARG A 21 12.33 -1.26 28.91
N ASP A 22 11.42 -0.42 29.39
CA ASP A 22 10.24 -0.84 30.14
C ASP A 22 9.23 -1.56 29.23
N GLU A 23 9.06 -1.09 27.99
CA GLU A 23 8.26 -1.77 26.96
C GLU A 23 8.82 -3.16 26.63
N VAL A 24 10.14 -3.28 26.46
CA VAL A 24 10.80 -4.57 26.21
C VAL A 24 10.66 -5.52 27.40
N PHE A 25 10.78 -5.02 28.64
CA PHE A 25 10.56 -5.84 29.83
C PHE A 25 9.11 -6.32 29.95
N ALA A 26 8.14 -5.45 29.68
CA ALA A 26 6.73 -5.81 29.66
C ALA A 26 6.44 -6.89 28.62
N LEU A 27 7.03 -6.77 27.41
CA LEU A 27 6.91 -7.80 26.37
C LEU A 27 7.51 -9.14 26.83
N ALA A 28 8.72 -9.11 27.40
CA ALA A 28 9.38 -10.32 27.88
C ALA A 28 8.54 -11.01 28.97
N GLN A 29 7.99 -10.24 29.90
CA GLN A 29 7.10 -10.73 30.93
C GLN A 29 5.82 -11.33 30.35
N ALA A 30 5.16 -10.66 29.40
CA ALA A 30 3.95 -11.13 28.75
C ALA A 30 4.17 -12.43 27.96
N LYS A 31 5.36 -12.63 27.39
CA LYS A 31 5.76 -13.86 26.68
C LYS A 31 6.43 -14.90 27.57
N HIS A 32 6.44 -14.68 28.90
CA HIS A 32 7.05 -15.58 29.88
C HIS A 32 8.53 -15.93 29.57
N CYS A 33 9.29 -14.97 29.03
CA CYS A 33 10.69 -15.16 28.65
C CYS A 33 11.57 -14.01 29.19
N ASN A 34 12.88 -14.10 28.99
CA ASN A 34 13.79 -13.01 29.32
C ASN A 34 14.12 -12.17 28.07
N VAL A 35 14.66 -10.95 28.27
CA VAL A 35 15.01 -10.03 27.16
C VAL A 35 16.01 -10.64 26.19
N ALA A 36 16.92 -11.50 26.66
CA ALA A 36 17.86 -12.18 25.79
C ALA A 36 17.20 -13.25 24.92
N ASP A 37 16.10 -13.86 25.37
CA ASP A 37 15.32 -14.80 24.57
C ASP A 37 14.62 -14.07 23.42
N LEU A 38 14.05 -12.89 23.68
CA LEU A 38 13.46 -12.04 22.64
C LEU A 38 14.50 -11.67 21.58
N ALA A 39 15.65 -11.12 22.00
CA ALA A 39 16.71 -10.72 21.09
C ALA A 39 17.24 -11.90 20.25
N ARG A 40 17.47 -13.06 20.88
CA ARG A 40 17.92 -14.26 20.18
C ARG A 40 16.89 -14.75 19.17
N SER A 41 15.61 -14.75 19.53
CA SER A 41 14.54 -15.22 18.63
C SER A 41 14.46 -14.37 17.37
N VAL A 42 14.50 -13.04 17.51
CA VAL A 42 14.49 -12.14 16.35
C VAL A 42 15.72 -12.34 15.48
N VAL A 43 16.91 -12.40 16.07
CA VAL A 43 18.16 -12.57 15.31
C VAL A 43 18.24 -13.92 14.59
N LEU A 44 17.54 -14.94 15.09
CA LEU A 44 17.47 -16.26 14.44
C LEU A 44 16.47 -16.30 13.28
N VAL A 45 15.33 -15.63 13.42
CA VAL A 45 14.21 -15.71 12.45
C VAL A 45 14.34 -14.65 11.37
N VAL A 46 14.83 -13.46 11.72
CA VAL A 46 14.83 -12.30 10.84
C VAL A 46 16.22 -12.09 10.24
N PRO A 47 16.35 -11.98 8.89
CA PRO A 47 17.63 -11.73 8.25
C PRO A 47 18.31 -10.47 8.79
N LEU A 48 19.63 -10.53 8.96
CA LEU A 48 20.40 -9.43 9.55
C LEU A 48 20.27 -8.12 8.76
N ALA A 49 20.10 -8.20 7.43
CA ALA A 49 19.85 -7.03 6.58
C ALA A 49 18.55 -6.29 6.97
N VAL A 50 17.47 -7.03 7.26
CA VAL A 50 16.18 -6.48 7.70
C VAL A 50 16.32 -5.82 9.07
N ILE A 51 17.02 -6.49 10.01
CA ILE A 51 17.29 -5.94 11.33
C ILE A 51 18.07 -4.62 11.23
N ASN A 52 19.12 -4.57 10.40
CA ASN A 52 19.96 -3.39 10.25
C ASN A 52 19.23 -2.21 9.57
N ALA A 53 18.30 -2.50 8.66
CA ALA A 53 17.46 -1.49 8.00
C ALA A 53 16.39 -0.90 8.95
N HIS A 54 16.04 -1.60 10.03
CA HIS A 54 15.06 -1.09 10.98
C HIS A 54 15.59 0.14 11.75
N LYS A 55 14.68 1.06 12.09
CA LYS A 55 15.04 2.30 12.80
C LYS A 55 15.54 1.98 14.21
N ASP A 56 16.74 2.44 14.53
CA ASP A 56 17.27 2.35 15.89
C ASP A 56 16.50 3.29 16.83
N PRO A 57 15.91 2.80 17.94
CA PRO A 57 15.29 3.68 18.94
C PRO A 57 16.31 4.53 19.72
N GLY A 58 17.61 4.26 19.57
CA GLY A 58 18.67 5.14 20.02
C GLY A 58 19.09 4.98 21.49
N GLU A 59 20.17 5.70 21.83
CA GLU A 59 20.66 5.80 23.20
C GLU A 59 19.75 6.67 24.09
N PRO A 60 19.79 6.49 25.42
CA PRO A 60 19.02 7.34 26.33
C PRO A 60 19.50 8.79 26.26
N ALA A 61 18.54 9.71 26.38
CA ALA A 61 18.80 11.15 26.45
C ALA A 61 19.69 11.52 27.64
N ARG A 62 20.21 12.76 27.67
CA ARG A 62 21.15 13.20 28.72
C ARG A 62 20.52 13.26 30.12
N ASP A 63 19.23 13.52 30.19
CA ASP A 63 18.41 13.60 31.41
C ASP A 63 17.77 12.27 31.80
N ASP A 64 17.59 11.36 30.83
CA ASP A 64 17.06 10.01 31.07
C ASP A 64 18.05 9.16 31.89
N ARG A 65 17.79 9.07 33.19
CA ARG A 65 18.66 8.40 34.18
C ARG A 65 17.83 7.58 35.14
N GLU A 66 18.21 6.32 35.27
CA GLU A 66 17.69 5.40 36.27
C GLU A 66 18.44 5.60 37.60
N THR A 67 17.71 5.66 38.71
CA THR A 67 18.29 5.63 40.06
C THR A 67 18.33 4.20 40.57
N VAL A 68 19.52 3.71 40.93
CA VAL A 68 19.72 2.35 41.44
C VAL A 68 20.45 2.41 42.77
N ILE A 69 19.97 1.64 43.74
CA ILE A 69 20.66 1.48 45.02
C ILE A 69 21.83 0.51 44.81
N LEU A 70 23.04 0.97 45.11
CA LEU A 70 24.24 0.14 44.98
C LEU A 70 24.19 -1.00 46.00
N LYS A 71 24.30 -2.24 45.51
CA LYS A 71 24.28 -3.46 46.33
C LYS A 71 25.67 -3.87 46.85
N SER A 72 26.75 -3.31 46.32
CA SER A 72 28.15 -3.66 46.68
C SER A 72 29.12 -2.47 46.54
N GLY A 73 30.26 -2.53 47.22
CA GLY A 73 31.33 -1.51 47.21
C GLY A 73 31.29 -0.50 48.37
N ARG A 74 32.15 0.53 48.32
CA ARG A 74 32.24 1.58 49.37
C ARG A 74 30.98 2.45 49.49
N SER A 75 30.12 2.42 48.48
CA SER A 75 28.91 3.24 48.39
C SER A 75 27.62 2.39 48.46
N VAL A 76 27.68 1.21 49.07
CA VAL A 76 26.50 0.34 49.31
C VAL A 76 25.38 1.14 49.97
N GLY A 77 24.14 0.90 49.54
CA GLY A 77 22.94 1.54 50.07
C GLY A 77 22.70 2.97 49.56
N LYS A 78 23.68 3.59 48.88
CA LYS A 78 23.49 4.93 48.31
C LYS A 78 22.78 4.86 46.95
N PRO A 79 21.87 5.81 46.64
CA PRO A 79 21.26 5.93 45.33
C PRO A 79 22.29 6.42 44.31
N TRP A 80 22.36 5.74 43.18
CA TRP A 80 23.27 6.06 42.08
C TRP A 80 22.48 6.26 40.78
N ARG A 81 22.70 7.40 40.12
CA ARG A 81 22.07 7.70 38.82
C ARG A 81 22.94 7.16 37.68
N ARG A 82 22.35 6.34 36.82
CA ARG A 82 23.03 5.76 35.65
C ARG A 82 22.15 5.81 34.40
N LYS A 83 22.74 5.59 33.23
CA LYS A 83 21.97 5.39 32.00
C LYS A 83 21.08 4.13 32.14
N PRO A 84 19.79 4.21 31.80
CA PRO A 84 18.96 3.01 31.65
C PRO A 84 19.56 2.08 30.58
N ARG A 85 19.44 0.78 30.83
CA ARG A 85 20.10 -0.25 30.02
C ARG A 85 19.40 -1.60 30.15
N LEU A 86 19.51 -2.42 29.12
CA LEU A 86 19.14 -3.82 29.10
C LEU A 86 20.39 -4.69 29.25
N GLN A 87 20.27 -5.83 29.94
CA GLN A 87 21.32 -6.85 30.03
C GLN A 87 20.89 -8.04 29.17
N VAL A 88 21.67 -8.33 28.13
CA VAL A 88 21.32 -9.34 27.12
C VAL A 88 22.46 -10.34 27.01
N ARG A 89 22.19 -11.63 27.25
CA ARG A 89 23.20 -12.68 27.17
C ARG A 89 22.98 -13.55 25.93
N MET A 90 23.87 -13.45 24.93
CA MET A 90 23.74 -14.17 23.66
C MET A 90 25.12 -14.46 23.02
N ALA A 91 25.13 -15.09 21.85
CA ALA A 91 26.37 -15.35 21.11
C ALA A 91 27.11 -14.02 20.80
N PRO A 92 28.45 -14.01 20.81
CA PRO A 92 29.22 -12.83 20.45
C PRO A 92 29.09 -12.52 18.95
N GLY A 93 29.43 -11.29 18.55
CA GLY A 93 29.45 -10.86 17.14
C GLY A 93 28.36 -9.86 16.75
N PHE A 94 27.48 -9.47 17.68
CA PHE A 94 26.48 -8.43 17.44
C PHE A 94 26.92 -7.08 18.00
N GLU A 95 26.67 -6.03 17.21
CA GLU A 95 26.76 -4.65 17.68
C GLU A 95 25.60 -4.31 18.61
N ILE A 96 25.84 -3.43 19.59
CA ILE A 96 24.81 -2.99 20.55
C ILE A 96 23.60 -2.39 19.84
N GLU A 97 23.83 -1.65 18.75
CA GLU A 97 22.79 -1.08 17.89
C GLU A 97 21.91 -2.17 17.27
N THR A 98 22.51 -3.23 16.72
CA THR A 98 21.78 -4.37 16.14
C THR A 98 20.89 -5.04 17.17
N ILE A 99 21.36 -5.23 18.40
CA ILE A 99 20.55 -5.80 19.49
C ILE A 99 19.37 -4.85 19.82
N ARG A 100 19.59 -3.53 19.82
CA ARG A 100 18.53 -2.55 20.08
C ARG A 100 17.48 -2.56 18.97
N LYS A 101 17.90 -2.61 17.70
CA LYS A 101 17.02 -2.73 16.53
C LYS A 101 16.23 -4.05 16.55
N ALA A 102 16.86 -5.17 16.89
CA ALA A 102 16.18 -6.46 17.01
C ALA A 102 15.07 -6.43 18.07
N LEU A 103 15.33 -5.83 19.23
CA LEU A 103 14.31 -5.68 20.27
C LEU A 103 13.20 -4.69 19.88
N ALA A 104 13.52 -3.64 19.10
CA ALA A 104 12.52 -2.74 18.55
C ALA A 104 11.61 -3.45 17.53
N LEU A 105 12.20 -4.32 16.72
CA LEU A 105 11.47 -5.15 15.77
C LEU A 105 10.51 -6.11 16.50
N ALA A 106 10.94 -6.73 17.60
CA ALA A 106 10.07 -7.56 18.45
C ALA A 106 8.84 -6.79 18.96
N LEU A 107 9.03 -5.55 19.42
CA LEU A 107 7.94 -4.69 19.88
C LEU A 107 7.00 -4.29 18.72
N ALA A 108 7.55 -4.03 17.53
CA ALA A 108 6.76 -3.68 16.37
C ALA A 108 5.91 -4.86 15.86
N ILE A 109 6.46 -6.08 15.89
CA ILE A 109 5.70 -7.30 15.57
C ILE A 109 4.57 -7.51 16.57
N GLU A 110 4.83 -7.39 17.88
CA GLU A 110 3.77 -7.56 18.90
C GLU A 110 2.64 -6.54 18.75
N ARG A 111 2.95 -5.31 18.33
CA ARG A 111 1.96 -4.26 18.09
C ARG A 111 1.16 -4.46 16.79
N GLY A 112 1.47 -5.50 16.01
CA GLY A 112 0.88 -5.72 14.70
C GLY A 112 1.33 -4.71 13.63
N HIS A 113 2.41 -3.95 13.89
CA HIS A 113 2.96 -3.02 12.91
C HIS A 113 3.82 -3.74 11.84
N MET A 114 4.22 -4.99 12.10
CA MET A 114 4.92 -5.85 11.16
C MET A 114 4.42 -7.29 11.33
N ASN A 115 4.26 -8.00 10.22
CA ASN A 115 3.95 -9.43 10.22
C ASN A 115 5.21 -10.21 9.83
N VAL A 116 5.40 -11.39 10.41
CA VAL A 116 6.49 -12.31 10.04
C VAL A 116 5.83 -13.47 9.32
N ASP A 117 6.09 -13.57 8.01
CA ASP A 117 5.72 -14.74 7.23
C ASP A 117 6.94 -15.63 6.99
N VAL A 118 6.71 -16.94 6.93
CA VAL A 118 7.75 -17.93 6.68
C VAL A 118 7.50 -18.51 5.30
N GLU A 119 8.08 -17.86 4.31
CA GLU A 119 8.00 -18.29 2.92
C GLU A 119 9.19 -19.20 2.58
N SER A 120 8.93 -20.28 1.83
CA SER A 120 9.99 -21.08 1.24
C SER A 120 10.43 -20.45 -0.08
N GLU A 121 11.68 -20.68 -0.51
CA GLU A 121 12.17 -20.19 -1.82
C GLU A 121 11.28 -20.66 -2.99
N ALA A 122 10.64 -21.82 -2.87
CA ALA A 122 9.68 -22.32 -3.86
C ALA A 122 8.39 -21.47 -3.89
N ALA A 123 7.87 -21.07 -2.72
CA ALA A 123 6.68 -20.24 -2.63
C ALA A 123 6.91 -18.81 -3.17
N ILE A 124 8.11 -18.25 -2.95
CA ILE A 124 8.50 -16.95 -3.51
C ILE A 124 8.52 -17.02 -5.04
N SER A 125 9.15 -18.06 -5.59
CA SER A 125 9.23 -18.26 -7.05
C SER A 125 7.86 -18.46 -7.70
N GLU A 126 6.95 -19.21 -7.07
CA GLU A 126 5.59 -19.42 -7.57
C GLU A 126 4.77 -18.11 -7.54
N ALA A 127 4.86 -17.35 -6.44
CA ALA A 127 4.17 -16.07 -6.30
C ALA A 127 4.68 -15.02 -7.31
N GLU A 128 5.99 -14.95 -7.54
CA GLU A 128 6.59 -14.07 -8.56
C GLU A 128 6.10 -14.42 -9.97
N MET A 129 6.06 -15.72 -10.31
CA MET A 129 5.53 -16.19 -11.60
C MET A 129 4.03 -15.88 -11.77
N GLU A 130 3.22 -16.06 -10.73
CA GLU A 130 1.80 -15.71 -10.75
C GLU A 130 1.58 -14.22 -10.94
N GLN A 131 2.35 -13.37 -10.24
CA GLN A 131 2.31 -11.92 -10.39
C GLN A 131 2.70 -11.49 -11.80
N GLU A 132 3.76 -12.08 -12.37
CA GLU A 132 4.19 -11.78 -13.73
C GLU A 132 3.11 -12.18 -14.76
N ALA A 133 2.48 -13.35 -14.60
CA ALA A 133 1.38 -13.80 -15.43
C ALA A 133 0.14 -12.88 -15.33
N GLN A 134 -0.21 -12.44 -14.12
CA GLN A 134 -1.30 -11.47 -13.91
C GLN A 134 -0.99 -10.12 -14.55
N HIS A 135 0.24 -9.63 -14.42
CA HIS A 135 0.69 -8.39 -15.04
C HIS A 135 0.66 -8.47 -16.56
N ALA A 136 1.08 -9.60 -17.15
CA ALA A 136 0.99 -9.84 -18.59
C ALA A 136 -0.48 -9.82 -19.07
N LEU A 137 -1.37 -10.52 -18.36
CA LEU A 137 -2.80 -10.52 -18.68
C LEU A 137 -3.42 -9.12 -18.59
N LEU A 138 -3.09 -8.36 -17.54
CA LEU A 138 -3.56 -6.99 -17.38
C LEU A 138 -3.06 -6.11 -18.52
N ARG A 139 -1.81 -6.26 -18.95
CA ARG A 139 -1.27 -5.53 -20.09
C ARG A 139 -2.01 -5.86 -21.38
N ASP A 140 -2.23 -7.14 -21.67
CA ASP A 140 -2.94 -7.57 -22.88
C ASP A 140 -4.38 -7.02 -22.92
N THR A 141 -5.08 -7.03 -21.78
CA THR A 141 -6.43 -6.45 -21.69
C THR A 141 -6.43 -4.94 -21.90
N HIS A 142 -5.43 -4.22 -21.39
CA HIS A 142 -5.29 -2.77 -21.64
C HIS A 142 -4.99 -2.47 -23.11
N ASP A 143 -4.12 -3.25 -23.74
CA ASP A 143 -3.79 -3.11 -25.16
C ASP A 143 -5.01 -3.38 -26.05
N GLU A 144 -5.83 -4.38 -25.70
CA GLU A 144 -7.08 -4.64 -26.41
C GLU A 144 -8.12 -3.53 -26.21
N MET A 145 -8.27 -3.03 -24.99
CA MET A 145 -9.12 -1.87 -24.71
C MET A 145 -8.69 -0.63 -25.51
N ALA A 146 -7.38 -0.38 -25.63
CA ALA A 146 -6.85 0.71 -26.42
C ALA A 146 -7.14 0.53 -27.93
N ARG A 147 -6.98 -0.69 -28.46
CA ARG A 147 -7.35 -1.01 -29.85
C ARG A 147 -8.84 -0.78 -30.11
N LEU A 148 -9.71 -1.27 -29.23
CA LEU A 148 -11.16 -1.08 -29.34
C LEU A 148 -11.55 0.39 -29.27
N GLN A 149 -10.94 1.17 -28.37
CA GLN A 149 -11.18 2.61 -28.30
C GLN A 149 -10.75 3.33 -29.58
N ASN A 150 -9.64 2.93 -30.21
CA ASN A 150 -9.19 3.51 -31.48
C ASN A 150 -10.17 3.18 -32.63
N VAL A 151 -10.65 1.94 -32.71
CA VAL A 151 -11.68 1.56 -33.69
C VAL A 151 -12.96 2.35 -33.46
N VAL A 152 -13.42 2.47 -32.21
CA VAL A 152 -14.60 3.27 -31.86
C VAL A 152 -14.41 4.72 -32.25
N LYS A 153 -13.25 5.33 -31.96
CA LYS A 153 -12.93 6.71 -32.36
C LYS A 153 -12.94 6.90 -33.88
N ALA A 154 -12.39 5.95 -34.64
CA ALA A 154 -12.39 6.02 -36.10
C ALA A 154 -13.81 5.93 -36.70
N LEU A 155 -14.71 5.20 -36.03
CA LEU A 155 -16.13 5.09 -36.41
C LEU A 155 -17.02 6.16 -35.76
N TYR A 156 -16.45 7.02 -34.92
CA TYR A 156 -17.19 7.96 -34.10
C TYR A 156 -17.65 9.16 -34.93
N PHE A 157 -18.89 9.57 -34.68
CA PHE A 157 -19.47 10.78 -35.25
C PHE A 157 -18.73 12.04 -34.76
N GLU A 158 -18.27 12.89 -35.69
CA GLU A 158 -17.76 14.22 -35.37
C GLU A 158 -18.90 15.24 -35.27
N PRO A 159 -18.99 16.02 -34.18
CA PRO A 159 -19.97 17.09 -34.03
C PRO A 159 -19.89 18.11 -35.17
N ILE A 160 -21.05 18.53 -35.68
CA ILE A 160 -21.13 19.52 -36.75
C ILE A 160 -20.64 20.88 -36.21
N SER A 161 -19.73 21.55 -36.92
CA SER A 161 -19.09 22.80 -36.48
C SER A 161 -20.09 23.92 -36.16
N ASP A 162 -21.10 24.12 -37.01
CA ASP A 162 -22.06 25.24 -36.93
C ASP A 162 -23.37 24.89 -36.19
N GLY A 163 -23.38 23.75 -35.48
CA GLY A 163 -24.59 23.24 -34.81
C GLY A 163 -25.62 22.66 -35.78
N VAL A 164 -26.81 22.33 -35.24
CA VAL A 164 -27.88 21.66 -35.99
C VAL A 164 -28.88 22.70 -36.49
N GLN A 165 -28.96 22.88 -37.80
CA GLN A 165 -29.79 23.89 -38.46
C GLN A 165 -30.85 23.28 -39.38
N THR A 166 -30.58 22.09 -39.95
CA THR A 166 -31.50 21.43 -40.89
C THR A 166 -32.05 20.12 -40.34
N ARG A 167 -33.17 19.67 -40.90
CA ARG A 167 -33.77 18.38 -40.58
C ARG A 167 -32.82 17.21 -40.89
N GLU A 168 -32.07 17.31 -41.98
CA GLU A 168 -31.09 16.29 -42.37
C GLU A 168 -29.92 16.22 -41.38
N GLN A 169 -29.43 17.36 -40.91
CA GLN A 169 -28.42 17.42 -39.84
C GLN A 169 -28.96 16.82 -38.54
N ALA A 170 -30.24 17.07 -38.20
CA ALA A 170 -30.86 16.49 -37.01
C ALA A 170 -31.00 14.96 -37.09
N LEU A 171 -31.34 14.41 -38.27
CA LEU A 171 -31.34 12.97 -38.50
C LEU A 171 -29.92 12.38 -38.39
N TYR A 172 -28.95 13.05 -39.01
CA TYR A 172 -27.54 12.64 -38.99
C TYR A 172 -26.98 12.57 -37.56
N VAL A 173 -27.23 13.59 -36.74
CA VAL A 173 -26.82 13.65 -35.32
C VAL A 173 -27.40 12.50 -34.48
N LEU A 174 -28.61 12.05 -34.80
CA LEU A 174 -29.26 10.91 -34.12
C LEU A 174 -28.87 9.54 -34.70
N GLY A 175 -28.01 9.51 -35.73
CA GLY A 175 -27.61 8.30 -36.43
C GLY A 175 -28.76 7.67 -37.24
N LEU A 176 -29.66 8.50 -37.76
CA LEU A 176 -30.78 8.09 -38.59
C LEU A 176 -30.48 8.36 -40.08
N PRO A 177 -30.95 7.52 -41.02
CA PRO A 177 -30.70 7.72 -42.44
C PRO A 177 -31.24 9.08 -42.94
N PRO A 178 -30.54 9.76 -43.88
CA PRO A 178 -31.06 10.98 -44.51
C PRO A 178 -32.37 10.67 -45.25
N GLY A 179 -33.29 11.64 -45.28
CA GLY A 179 -34.62 11.47 -45.90
C GLY A 179 -35.61 10.58 -45.14
N SER A 180 -35.20 9.93 -44.03
CA SER A 180 -36.12 9.12 -43.23
C SER A 180 -37.19 9.97 -42.52
N GLN A 181 -38.37 9.38 -42.33
CA GLN A 181 -39.49 9.96 -41.57
C GLN A 181 -39.74 9.12 -40.30
N PRO A 182 -38.82 9.16 -39.32
CA PRO A 182 -38.99 8.45 -38.05
C PRO A 182 -40.16 9.06 -37.26
N ASP A 183 -40.91 8.20 -36.58
CA ASP A 183 -41.95 8.65 -35.65
C ASP A 183 -41.32 9.25 -34.37
N LEU A 184 -42.13 9.99 -33.62
CA LEU A 184 -41.66 10.69 -32.42
C LEU A 184 -41.08 9.72 -31.36
N ASN A 185 -41.60 8.49 -31.30
CA ASN A 185 -41.12 7.48 -30.36
C ASN A 185 -39.73 6.98 -30.74
N THR A 186 -39.47 6.73 -32.03
CA THR A 186 -38.14 6.35 -32.53
C THR A 186 -37.11 7.43 -32.23
N VAL A 187 -37.46 8.70 -32.47
CA VAL A 187 -36.59 9.84 -32.17
C VAL A 187 -36.28 9.92 -30.68
N ARG A 188 -37.29 9.81 -29.81
CA ARG A 188 -37.11 9.81 -28.34
C ARG A 188 -36.26 8.64 -27.84
N LEU A 189 -36.44 7.44 -28.42
CA LEU A 189 -35.66 6.26 -28.06
C LEU A 189 -34.19 6.43 -28.44
N ARG A 190 -33.91 6.92 -29.64
CA ARG A 190 -32.54 7.21 -30.11
C ARG A 190 -31.87 8.28 -29.26
N PHE A 191 -32.58 9.38 -28.99
CA PHE A 191 -32.11 10.43 -28.11
C PHE A 191 -31.70 9.89 -26.74
N ARG A 192 -32.55 9.10 -26.06
CA ARG A 192 -32.24 8.55 -24.73
C ARG A 192 -31.00 7.65 -24.74
N ARG A 193 -30.84 6.79 -25.75
CA ARG A 193 -29.65 5.93 -25.89
C ARG A 193 -28.37 6.77 -25.99
N LEU A 194 -28.36 7.79 -26.86
CA LEU A 194 -27.19 8.65 -27.05
C LEU A 194 -26.93 9.56 -25.85
N ALA A 195 -27.98 10.10 -25.23
CA ALA A 195 -27.88 10.93 -24.03
C ALA A 195 -27.27 10.17 -22.85
N THR A 196 -27.52 8.85 -22.72
CA THR A 196 -26.91 8.03 -21.67
C THR A 196 -25.38 7.94 -21.81
N VAL A 197 -24.88 8.01 -23.06
CA VAL A 197 -23.44 7.94 -23.35
C VAL A 197 -22.78 9.33 -23.26
N PHE A 198 -23.43 10.37 -23.77
CA PHE A 198 -22.83 11.72 -23.90
C PHE A 198 -23.27 12.72 -22.84
N HIS A 199 -24.00 12.29 -21.81
CA HIS A 199 -24.38 13.15 -20.71
C HIS A 199 -23.13 13.84 -20.15
N PRO A 200 -23.12 15.17 -19.95
CA PRO A 200 -21.94 15.89 -19.49
C PRO A 200 -21.41 15.39 -18.14
N ASP A 201 -22.29 14.89 -17.28
CA ASP A 201 -21.92 14.33 -15.97
C ASP A 201 -21.42 12.86 -16.05
N GLY A 202 -21.45 12.26 -17.24
CA GLY A 202 -20.96 10.90 -17.48
C GLY A 202 -19.45 10.85 -17.70
N LYS A 203 -18.84 9.69 -17.45
CA LYS A 203 -17.38 9.46 -17.62
C LYS A 203 -16.88 9.78 -19.04
N ASP A 204 -17.69 9.50 -20.05
CA ASP A 204 -17.43 9.78 -21.47
C ASP A 204 -18.30 10.94 -22.00
N GLY A 205 -18.68 11.86 -21.10
CA GLY A 205 -19.58 12.96 -21.38
C GLY A 205 -19.03 13.99 -22.38
N CYS A 206 -19.92 14.60 -23.15
CA CYS A 206 -19.54 15.64 -24.12
C CYS A 206 -20.61 16.72 -24.22
N HIS A 207 -20.35 17.90 -23.65
CA HIS A 207 -21.27 19.05 -23.67
C HIS A 207 -21.69 19.45 -25.08
N GLN A 208 -20.74 19.48 -26.04
CA GLN A 208 -21.00 19.84 -27.42
C GLN A 208 -21.95 18.84 -28.08
N ARG A 209 -21.72 17.54 -27.87
CA ARG A 209 -22.56 16.47 -28.43
C ARG A 209 -23.95 16.46 -27.80
N MET A 210 -24.05 16.69 -26.49
CA MET A 210 -25.33 16.79 -25.80
C MET A 210 -26.16 17.98 -26.28
N SER A 211 -25.51 19.13 -26.52
CA SER A 211 -26.17 20.33 -27.08
C SER A 211 -26.76 20.03 -28.47
N GLN A 212 -26.01 19.34 -29.34
CA GLN A 212 -26.51 18.95 -30.67
C GLN A 212 -27.64 17.93 -30.61
N LEU A 213 -27.59 16.97 -29.68
CA LEU A 213 -28.69 16.01 -29.45
C LEU A 213 -30.00 16.72 -29.04
N ASN A 214 -29.89 17.73 -28.17
CA ASN A 214 -31.04 18.54 -27.75
C ASN A 214 -31.61 19.34 -28.93
N ALA A 215 -30.75 20.01 -29.71
CA ALA A 215 -31.16 20.77 -30.89
C ALA A 215 -31.81 19.87 -31.97
N ALA A 216 -31.24 18.68 -32.21
CA ALA A 216 -31.80 17.71 -33.15
C ALA A 216 -33.19 17.22 -32.74
N MET A 217 -33.39 16.93 -31.45
CA MET A 217 -34.70 16.55 -30.92
C MET A 217 -35.70 17.70 -31.08
N GLU A 218 -35.34 18.93 -30.72
CA GLU A 218 -36.24 20.08 -30.85
C GLU A 218 -36.70 20.31 -32.30
N LEU A 219 -35.76 20.24 -33.25
CA LEU A 219 -36.04 20.44 -34.68
C LEU A 219 -36.96 19.35 -35.24
N LEU A 220 -36.70 18.07 -34.93
CA LEU A 220 -37.54 16.95 -35.40
C LEU A 220 -38.93 16.93 -34.75
N ARG A 221 -39.08 17.44 -33.52
CA ARG A 221 -40.40 17.65 -32.88
C ARG A 221 -41.22 18.70 -33.62
N ARG A 222 -40.62 19.84 -33.96
CA ARG A 222 -41.29 20.97 -34.61
C ARG A 222 -41.74 20.64 -36.04
N GLY A 223 -40.98 19.83 -36.77
CA GLY A 223 -41.30 19.39 -38.13
C GLY A 223 -42.24 18.18 -38.23
N SER A 224 -42.83 17.72 -37.12
CA SER A 224 -43.78 16.58 -37.08
C SER A 224 -45.25 17.04 -37.03
N HIS A 225 -45.53 18.28 -37.43
CA HIS A 225 -46.88 18.85 -37.56
C HIS A 225 -47.26 19.05 -39.03
#